data_AF-A0A7C4D5Y7-F1
#
_entry.id   AF-A0A7C4D5Y7-F1
#
_cell.length_a   1.000
_cell.length_b   1.000
_cell.length_c   1.000
_cell.angle_alpha   90.00
_cell.angle_beta   90.00
_cell.angle_gamma   90.00
#
_symmetry.space_group_name_H-M   'P 1'
#
loop_
_entity.id
_entity.type
_entity.pdbx_description
1 polymer ?
#
loop_
_entity_poly.entity_id
_entity_poly.type
_entity_poly.pdbx_seq_one_letter_code
_entity_poly.pdbx_strand_id
1 'polypeptide(L)'
;METFVRRVLKLAEAAAAAAGLKSPNVSVVRVLEKDPGFKLDLVKVTEGAFIEPASMSIYVVRATPDLTVLRIAAAYYALAMLETFGFLDVEKAASMARETYYRLLVRL
;
A
#
# COMPACT_ATOMS: atom_id res chain seq x y z
N MET A 1 8.36 -3.19 14.81
CA MET A 1 7.90 -3.35 13.40
C MET A 1 6.40 -3.10 13.27
N GLU A 2 5.57 -3.67 14.14
CA GLU A 2 4.12 -3.40 14.15
C GLU A 2 3.77 -1.92 14.32
N THR A 3 4.48 -1.20 15.19
CA THR A 3 4.34 0.25 15.38
C THR A 3 4.70 1.06 14.14
N PHE A 4 5.71 0.65 13.39
CA PHE A 4 6.12 1.30 12.14
C PHE A 4 5.05 1.15 11.05
N VAL A 5 4.61 -0.07 10.78
CA VAL A 5 3.57 -0.35 9.77
C VAL A 5 2.28 0.40 10.08
N ARG A 6 1.84 0.38 11.34
CA ARG A 6 0.64 1.13 11.78
C ARG A 6 0.77 2.64 11.54
N ARG A 7 1.96 3.23 11.77
CA ARG A 7 2.20 4.66 11.48
C ARG A 7 2.14 4.95 9.99
N VAL A 8 2.79 4.13 9.15
CA VAL A 8 2.73 4.29 7.69
C VAL A 8 1.29 4.22 7.20
N LEU A 9 0.51 3.24 7.66
CA LEU A 9 -0.91 3.11 7.29
C LEU A 9 -1.73 4.34 7.68
N LYS A 10 -1.55 4.89 8.88
CA LYS A 10 -2.25 6.12 9.31
C LYS A 10 -1.90 7.33 8.44
N LEU A 11 -0.62 7.48 8.07
CA LEU A 11 -0.19 8.57 7.20
C LEU A 11 -0.72 8.38 5.77
N ALA A 12 -0.72 7.14 5.27
CA ALA A 12 -1.31 6.81 3.98
C ALA A 12 -2.82 7.08 3.98
N GLU A 13 -3.55 6.67 5.02
CA GLU A 13 -4.98 6.95 5.22
C GLU A 13 -5.28 8.45 5.16
N ALA A 14 -4.54 9.28 5.90
CA ALA A 14 -4.73 10.72 5.87
C ALA A 14 -4.52 11.32 4.47
N ALA A 15 -3.51 10.83 3.72
CA ALA A 15 -3.26 11.26 2.35
C ALA A 15 -4.32 10.73 1.36
N ALA A 16 -4.85 9.53 1.56
CA ALA A 16 -5.95 8.98 0.78
C ALA A 16 -7.25 9.77 0.98
N ALA A 17 -7.58 10.08 2.24
CA ALA A 17 -8.73 10.91 2.59
C ALA A 17 -8.63 12.31 1.97
N ALA A 18 -7.43 12.93 2.00
CA ALA A 18 -7.20 14.23 1.35
C ALA A 18 -7.37 14.19 -0.18
N ALA A 19 -7.23 13.01 -0.80
CA ALA A 19 -7.48 12.77 -2.22
C ALA A 19 -8.92 12.31 -2.53
N GLY A 20 -9.81 12.29 -1.53
CA GLY A 20 -11.20 11.87 -1.69
C GLY A 20 -11.43 10.36 -1.76
N LEU A 21 -10.43 9.55 -1.36
CA LEU A 21 -10.56 8.09 -1.32
C LEU A 21 -11.13 7.62 0.02
N LYS A 22 -11.97 6.58 -0.03
CA LYS A 22 -12.44 5.85 1.15
C LYS A 22 -11.29 5.07 1.79
N SER A 23 -11.32 4.98 3.12
CA SER A 23 -10.37 4.17 3.88
C SER A 23 -10.71 2.67 3.70
N PRO A 24 -9.82 1.87 3.10
CA PRO A 24 -10.03 0.43 2.97
C PRO A 24 -9.82 -0.26 4.32
N ASN A 25 -10.59 -1.31 4.60
CA ASN A 25 -10.40 -2.13 5.79
C ASN A 25 -9.27 -3.14 5.58
N VAL A 26 -8.02 -2.71 5.79
CA VAL A 26 -6.83 -3.56 5.60
C VAL A 26 -6.76 -4.65 6.68
N SER A 27 -6.98 -5.91 6.29
CA SER A 27 -7.00 -7.06 7.20
C SER A 27 -5.62 -7.38 7.78
N VAL A 28 -4.58 -7.38 6.93
CA VAL A 28 -3.21 -7.69 7.35
C VAL A 28 -2.19 -7.02 6.42
N VAL A 29 -1.05 -6.66 6.99
CA VAL A 29 0.16 -6.30 6.25
C VAL A 29 1.22 -7.37 6.52
N ARG A 30 1.66 -8.08 5.50
CA ARG A 30 2.72 -9.10 5.61
C ARG A 30 3.99 -8.65 4.91
N VAL A 31 5.12 -8.81 5.59
CA VAL A 31 6.45 -8.62 5.00
C VAL A 31 6.95 -9.97 4.50
N LEU A 32 7.32 -10.04 3.23
CA LEU A 32 7.81 -11.23 2.54
C LEU A 32 9.34 -11.16 2.40
N GLU A 33 10.04 -12.28 2.56
CA GLU A 33 11.50 -12.32 2.35
C GLU A 33 11.90 -12.21 0.88
N LYS A 34 11.02 -12.60 -0.04
CA LYS A 34 11.25 -12.57 -1.48
C LYS A 34 9.95 -12.33 -2.25
N ASP A 35 10.08 -11.95 -3.52
CA ASP A 35 8.95 -11.80 -4.44
C ASP A 35 8.14 -13.11 -4.47
N PRO A 36 6.81 -13.06 -4.25
CA PRO A 36 5.97 -14.24 -4.26
C PRO A 36 5.81 -14.86 -5.66
N GLY A 37 6.28 -14.20 -6.71
CA GLY A 37 6.08 -14.57 -8.10
C GLY A 37 4.63 -14.37 -8.53
N PHE A 38 4.24 -15.05 -9.61
CA PHE A 38 2.85 -15.05 -10.07
C PHE A 38 2.03 -16.01 -9.19
N LYS A 39 1.39 -15.47 -8.14
CA LYS A 39 0.33 -16.17 -7.40
C LYS A 39 -1.01 -15.62 -7.88
N LEU A 40 -1.95 -16.52 -8.21
CA LEU A 40 -3.23 -16.19 -8.86
C LEU A 40 -4.03 -15.09 -8.13
N ASP A 41 -3.91 -15.00 -6.80
CA ASP A 41 -4.71 -14.08 -5.98
C ASP A 41 -3.99 -12.78 -5.60
N LEU A 42 -2.72 -12.63 -5.98
CA LEU A 42 -1.92 -11.43 -5.69
C LEU A 42 -1.85 -10.50 -6.90
N VAL A 43 -2.29 -9.27 -6.71
CA VAL A 43 -2.14 -8.19 -7.69
C VAL A 43 -0.90 -7.39 -7.34
N LYS A 44 0.05 -7.31 -8.27
CA LYS A 44 1.22 -6.44 -8.15
C LYS A 44 0.81 -4.98 -8.34
N VAL A 45 1.13 -4.12 -7.37
CA VAL A 45 0.87 -2.67 -7.43
C VAL A 45 2.12 -1.91 -7.89
N THR A 46 3.25 -2.22 -7.28
CA THR A 46 4.57 -1.71 -7.69
C THR A 46 5.65 -2.74 -7.34
N GLU A 47 6.91 -2.47 -7.63
CA GLU A 47 8.01 -3.38 -7.33
C GLU A 47 8.08 -3.70 -5.83
N GLY A 48 7.88 -4.98 -5.51
CA GLY A 48 7.86 -5.47 -4.13
C GLY A 48 6.64 -5.07 -3.32
N ALA A 49 5.55 -4.60 -3.94
CA ALA A 49 4.27 -4.33 -3.27
C ALA A 49 3.12 -5.03 -4.01
N PHE A 50 2.34 -5.81 -3.25
CA PHE A 50 1.24 -6.61 -3.75
C PHE A 50 0.03 -6.46 -2.83
N ILE A 51 -1.15 -6.72 -3.38
CA ILE A 51 -2.40 -6.79 -2.64
C ILE A 51 -3.13 -8.08 -2.95
N GLU A 52 -3.95 -8.55 -2.02
CA GLU A 52 -4.95 -9.59 -2.25
C GLU A 52 -6.33 -8.93 -2.09
N PRO A 53 -7.00 -8.54 -3.19
CA PRO A 53 -8.24 -7.78 -3.13
C PRO A 53 -9.36 -8.46 -2.34
N ALA A 54 -9.49 -9.78 -2.47
CA ALA A 54 -10.54 -10.55 -1.81
C ALA A 54 -10.47 -10.51 -0.28
N SER A 55 -9.26 -10.42 0.28
CA SER A 55 -9.02 -10.39 1.73
C SER A 55 -8.65 -8.99 2.24
N MET A 56 -8.55 -7.98 1.37
CA MET A 56 -8.03 -6.65 1.69
C MET A 56 -6.66 -6.70 2.37
N SER A 57 -5.78 -7.59 1.90
CA SER A 57 -4.44 -7.79 2.49
C SER A 57 -3.34 -7.11 1.69
N ILE A 58 -2.34 -6.58 2.38
CA ILE A 58 -1.15 -5.97 1.80
C ILE A 58 0.05 -6.90 2.01
N TYR A 59 0.84 -7.11 0.96
CA TYR A 59 2.08 -7.87 1.01
C TYR A 59 3.22 -7.01 0.47
N VAL A 60 4.29 -6.85 1.25
CA VAL A 60 5.46 -6.08 0.83
C VAL A 60 6.71 -6.94 0.95
N VAL A 61 7.56 -6.93 -0.07
CA VAL A 61 8.87 -7.59 0.01
C VAL A 61 9.77 -6.78 0.93
N ARG A 62 10.58 -7.45 1.74
CA ARG A 62 11.54 -6.84 2.66
C ARG A 62 12.48 -5.91 1.87
N ALA A 63 12.68 -4.71 2.40
CA ALA A 63 13.62 -3.73 1.87
C ALA A 63 14.09 -2.80 2.99
N THR A 64 14.84 -1.76 2.62
CA THR A 64 15.12 -0.64 3.50
C THR A 64 13.82 -0.01 4.02
N PRO A 65 13.84 0.60 5.22
CA PRO A 65 12.62 1.15 5.83
C PRO A 65 11.90 2.16 4.93
N ASP A 66 12.65 3.03 4.26
CA ASP A 66 12.13 4.05 3.34
C ASP A 66 11.38 3.40 2.16
N LEU A 67 11.99 2.43 1.47
CA LEU A 67 11.31 1.73 0.38
C LEU A 67 10.08 0.94 0.87
N THR A 68 10.12 0.45 2.10
CA THR A 68 8.95 -0.20 2.74
C THR A 68 7.79 0.77 2.92
N VAL A 69 8.04 2.05 3.25
CA VAL A 69 7.01 3.09 3.32
C VAL A 69 6.32 3.26 1.97
N LEU A 70 7.11 3.40 0.90
CA LEU A 70 6.57 3.56 -0.47
C LEU A 70 5.69 2.36 -0.85
N ARG A 71 6.16 1.15 -0.58
CA ARG A 71 5.47 -0.10 -0.90
C ARG A 71 4.14 -0.24 -0.15
N ILE A 72 4.13 0.05 1.15
CA ILE A 72 2.91 0.04 1.96
C ILE A 72 1.93 1.11 1.46
N ALA A 73 2.39 2.33 1.19
CA ALA A 73 1.54 3.41 0.72
C ALA A 73 0.90 3.09 -0.64
N ALA A 74 1.68 2.58 -1.60
CA ALA A 74 1.17 2.17 -2.91
C ALA A 74 0.09 1.09 -2.78
N ALA A 75 0.36 0.04 -2.01
CA ALA A 75 -0.61 -1.03 -1.78
C ALA A 75 -1.88 -0.53 -1.08
N TYR A 76 -1.74 0.35 -0.08
CA TYR A 76 -2.87 0.98 0.60
C TYR A 76 -3.72 1.81 -0.36
N TYR A 77 -3.11 2.64 -1.22
CA TYR A 77 -3.85 3.43 -2.20
C TYR A 77 -4.56 2.58 -3.24
N ALA A 78 -3.98 1.46 -3.65
CA ALA A 78 -4.64 0.52 -4.56
C ALA A 78 -5.92 -0.06 -3.92
N LEU A 79 -5.87 -0.48 -2.65
CA LEU A 79 -7.05 -0.93 -1.92
C LEU A 79 -8.07 0.21 -1.71
N ALA A 80 -7.60 1.42 -1.42
CA ALA A 80 -8.48 2.58 -1.25
C ALA A 80 -9.21 2.93 -2.55
N MET A 81 -8.54 2.84 -3.70
CA MET A 81 -9.16 3.03 -5.02
C MET A 81 -10.19 1.95 -5.32
N LEU A 82 -9.87 0.68 -5.03
CA LEU A 82 -10.81 -0.43 -5.18
C LEU A 82 -12.07 -0.21 -4.32
N GLU A 83 -11.92 0.18 -3.06
CA GLU A 83 -13.02 0.47 -2.14
C GLU A 83 -13.86 1.69 -2.59
N THR A 84 -13.21 2.68 -3.19
CA THR A 84 -13.87 3.93 -3.60
C THR A 84 -14.63 3.77 -4.91
N PHE A 85 -14.00 3.14 -5.92
CA PHE A 85 -14.49 3.13 -7.30
C PHE A 85 -14.94 1.76 -7.79
N GLY A 86 -14.64 0.67 -7.06
CA GLY A 86 -14.97 -0.70 -7.47
C GLY A 86 -14.02 -1.30 -8.51
N PHE A 87 -12.94 -0.61 -8.87
CA PHE A 87 -11.91 -1.13 -9.78
C PHE A 87 -10.50 -0.74 -9.31
N LEU A 88 -9.50 -1.50 -9.76
CA LEU A 88 -8.09 -1.26 -9.44
C LEU A 88 -7.41 -0.42 -10.52
N ASP A 89 -6.80 0.68 -10.10
CA ASP A 89 -5.86 1.46 -10.92
C ASP A 89 -4.48 1.47 -10.23
N VAL A 90 -3.70 0.44 -10.51
CA VAL A 90 -2.39 0.22 -9.87
C VAL A 90 -1.36 1.27 -10.27
N GLU A 91 -1.44 1.80 -11.49
CA GLU A 91 -0.54 2.84 -11.96
C GLU A 91 -0.81 4.15 -11.23
N LYS A 92 -2.09 4.53 -11.08
CA LYS A 92 -2.48 5.72 -10.31
C LYS A 92 -2.13 5.59 -8.84
N ALA A 93 -2.36 4.41 -8.24
CA ALA A 93 -1.95 4.14 -6.86
C ALA A 93 -0.44 4.29 -6.66
N ALA A 94 0.37 3.74 -7.58
CA ALA A 94 1.82 3.87 -7.54
C ALA A 94 2.29 5.31 -7.80
N SER A 95 1.63 6.08 -8.68
CA SER A 95 1.91 7.52 -8.87
C SER A 95 1.64 8.31 -7.60
N MET A 96 0.46 8.12 -7.00
CA MET A 96 0.06 8.79 -5.77
C MET A 96 1.01 8.48 -4.61
N ALA A 97 1.49 7.23 -4.50
CA ALA A 97 2.52 6.85 -3.54
C ALA A 97 3.82 7.62 -3.75
N ARG A 98 4.30 7.76 -4.99
CA ARG A 98 5.50 8.56 -5.30
C ARG A 98 5.33 10.03 -4.97
N GLU A 99 4.17 10.62 -5.29
CA GLU A 99 3.84 12.03 -5.02
C GLU A 99 3.70 12.34 -3.51
N THR A 100 3.34 11.34 -2.70
CA THR A 100 3.18 11.49 -1.25
C THR A 100 4.41 11.04 -0.47
N TYR A 101 5.31 10.25 -1.09
CA TYR A 101 6.42 9.54 -0.45
C TYR A 101 7.25 10.42 0.49
N TYR A 102 7.76 11.54 -0.01
CA TYR A 102 8.59 12.44 0.79
C TYR A 102 7.85 12.98 2.02
N ARG A 103 6.56 13.31 1.87
CA ARG A 103 5.73 13.78 3.00
C ARG A 103 5.48 12.69 4.03
N LEU A 104 5.38 11.43 3.61
CA LEU A 104 5.25 10.29 4.51
C LEU A 104 6.54 10.10 5.31
N LEU A 105 7.71 10.14 4.65
CA LEU A 105 9.01 9.96 5.30
C LEU A 105 9.30 11.00 6.38
N VAL A 106 9.04 12.28 6.11
CA VAL A 106 9.31 13.37 7.07
C VAL A 106 8.39 13.33 8.30
N ARG A 107 7.28 12.58 8.24
CA ARG A 107 6.27 12.49 9.31
C ARG A 107 6.32 11.17 10.11
N LEU A 108 7.28 10.29 9.85
CA LEU A 108 7.37 8.96 10.47
C LEU A 108 8.10 8.93 11.83
#